data_AF-A0A836W584-F1
#
_entry.id   AF-A0A836W584-F1
#
_cell.length_a   1.000
_cell.length_b   1.000
_cell.length_c   1.000
_cell.angle_alpha   90.00
_cell.angle_beta   90.00
_cell.angle_gamma   90.00
#
_symmetry.space_group_name_H-M   'P 1'
#
loop_
_entity.id
_entity.type
_entity.pdbx_description
1 polymer ?
#
loop_
_entity_poly.entity_id
_entity_poly.type
_entity_poly.pdbx_seq_one_letter_code
_entity_poly.pdbx_strand_id
1 'polypeptide(L)'
;LDLEKKNITAALTTATNHEINQPLTVLAGNLFLLRQTLDQSKLSVEQLRYIELMDNSINKIKAILERFRTANKFRYESYSGSARMLVVDEKDEE
;
A
#
# COMPACT_ATOMS: atom_id res chain seq x y z
N LEU A 1 1.80 -29.64 -4.56
CA LEU A 1 0.76 -28.80 -5.20
C LEU A 1 0.28 -27.68 -4.29
N ASP A 2 -0.37 -27.92 -3.14
CA ASP A 2 -0.86 -26.82 -2.30
C ASP A 2 0.23 -26.03 -1.57
N LEU A 3 1.28 -26.71 -1.09
CA LEU A 3 2.43 -26.04 -0.43
C LEU A 3 3.20 -25.15 -1.42
N GLU A 4 3.36 -25.63 -2.66
CA GLU A 4 4.05 -24.94 -3.73
C GLU A 4 3.27 -23.71 -4.21
N LYS A 5 1.93 -23.83 -4.35
CA LYS A 5 1.05 -22.68 -4.61
C LYS A 5 1.11 -21.63 -3.50
N LYS A 6 1.18 -22.04 -2.23
CA LYS A 6 1.34 -21.12 -1.09
C LYS A 6 2.68 -20.38 -1.16
N ASN A 7 3.77 -21.10 -1.43
CA ASN A 7 5.11 -20.51 -1.56
C ASN A 7 5.20 -19.52 -2.73
N ILE A 8 4.65 -19.87 -3.90
CA ILE A 8 4.60 -18.97 -5.06
C ILE A 8 3.78 -17.73 -4.75
N THR A 9 2.62 -17.88 -4.10
CA THR A 9 1.77 -16.74 -3.71
C THR A 9 2.50 -15.81 -2.74
N ALA A 10 3.14 -16.37 -1.71
CA ALA A 10 3.91 -15.59 -0.75
C ALA A 10 5.10 -14.86 -1.40
N ALA A 11 5.82 -15.53 -2.31
CA ALA A 11 6.93 -14.94 -3.05
C ALA A 11 6.45 -13.80 -3.97
N LEU A 12 5.34 -13.99 -4.69
CA LEU A 12 4.74 -12.98 -5.54
C LEU A 12 4.27 -11.77 -4.72
N THR A 13 3.54 -12.00 -3.62
CA THR A 13 3.11 -10.92 -2.71
C THR A 13 4.30 -10.14 -2.17
N THR A 14 5.37 -10.82 -1.77
CA THR A 14 6.58 -10.17 -1.25
C THR A 14 7.27 -9.34 -2.33
N ALA A 15 7.45 -9.90 -3.53
CA ALA A 15 8.06 -9.20 -4.66
C ALA A 15 7.23 -7.97 -5.07
N THR A 16 5.92 -8.14 -5.25
CA THR A 16 5.00 -7.05 -5.57
C THR A 16 5.02 -5.97 -4.49
N ASN A 17 5.04 -6.34 -3.21
CA ASN A 17 5.17 -5.37 -2.12
C ASN A 17 6.45 -4.55 -2.22
N HIS A 18 7.60 -5.20 -2.45
CA HIS A 18 8.87 -4.51 -2.58
C HIS A 18 8.89 -3.59 -3.81
N GLU A 19 8.41 -4.06 -4.96
CA GLU A 19 8.36 -3.28 -6.19
C GLU A 19 7.42 -2.09 -6.11
N ILE A 20 6.32 -2.16 -5.35
CA ILE A 20 5.42 -1.01 -5.13
C ILE A 20 5.99 -0.05 -4.07
N ASN A 21 6.64 -0.58 -3.01
CA ASN A 21 7.21 0.26 -1.94
C ASN A 21 8.31 1.20 -2.46
N GLN A 22 9.09 0.80 -3.46
CA GLN A 22 10.15 1.62 -4.04
C GLN A 22 9.63 2.94 -4.66
N PRO A 23 8.75 2.95 -5.68
CA PRO A 23 8.19 4.17 -6.23
C PRO A 23 7.37 4.95 -5.21
N LEU A 24 6.68 4.27 -4.28
CA LEU A 24 5.92 4.95 -3.22
C LEU A 24 6.83 5.72 -2.25
N THR A 25 8.02 5.20 -1.97
CA THR A 25 9.04 5.88 -1.17
C THR A 25 9.52 7.16 -1.87
N VAL A 26 9.76 7.08 -3.18
CA VAL A 26 10.12 8.25 -4.00
C VAL A 26 9.00 9.31 -3.99
N LEU A 27 7.74 8.89 -4.16
CA LEU A 27 6.58 9.79 -4.10
C LEU A 27 6.46 10.48 -2.73
N ALA A 28 6.56 9.70 -1.65
CA ALA A 28 6.49 10.22 -0.29
C ALA A 28 7.61 11.23 0.00
N GLY A 29 8.85 10.89 -0.38
CA GLY A 29 10.00 11.77 -0.21
C GLY A 29 9.86 13.07 -1.00
N ASN A 30 9.46 12.98 -2.27
CA ASN A 30 9.26 14.18 -3.10
C ASN A 30 8.11 15.05 -2.59
N LEU A 31 6.99 14.47 -2.14
CA LEU A 31 5.89 15.23 -1.56
C LEU A 31 6.32 15.94 -0.25
N PHE A 32 7.08 15.23 0.59
CA PHE A 32 7.64 15.80 1.81
C PHE A 32 8.53 17.00 1.50
N LEU A 33 9.50 16.84 0.59
CA LEU A 33 10.41 17.91 0.19
C LEU A 33 9.65 19.09 -0.44
N LEU A 34 8.70 18.80 -1.34
CA LEU A 34 7.85 19.82 -1.96
C LEU A 34 7.13 20.65 -0.90
N ARG A 35 6.51 20.00 0.09
CA ARG A 35 5.80 20.67 1.19
C ARG A 35 6.73 21.55 2.03
N GLN A 36 7.98 21.14 2.25
CA GLN A 36 8.99 21.94 2.96
C GLN A 36 9.47 23.15 2.15
N THR A 37 9.51 23.05 0.82
CA THR A 37 9.94 24.16 -0.06
C THR A 37 8.84 25.18 -0.38
N LEU A 38 7.58 24.80 -0.21
CA LEU A 38 6.44 25.68 -0.48
C LEU A 38 6.20 26.65 0.67
N ASP A 39 6.07 27.93 0.34
CA ASP A 39 5.55 28.94 1.26
C ASP A 39 4.05 28.70 1.48
N GLN A 40 3.72 28.03 2.58
CA GLN A 40 2.36 27.62 2.91
C GLN A 40 1.39 28.80 2.99
N SER A 41 1.88 30.01 3.30
CA SER A 41 1.05 31.23 3.38
C SER A 41 0.53 31.71 2.02
N LYS A 42 1.15 31.25 0.93
CA LYS A 42 0.80 31.61 -0.45
C LYS A 42 -0.03 30.56 -1.16
N LEU A 43 -0.28 29.42 -0.51
CA LEU A 43 -1.09 28.35 -1.08
C LEU A 43 -2.58 28.65 -0.89
N SER A 44 -3.37 28.37 -1.92
CA SER A 44 -4.82 28.39 -1.78
C SER A 44 -5.30 27.21 -0.92
N VAL A 45 -6.49 27.35 -0.34
CA VAL A 45 -7.16 26.27 0.42
C VAL A 45 -7.28 24.99 -0.42
N GLU A 46 -7.58 25.13 -1.71
CA GLU A 46 -7.62 24.02 -2.66
C GLU A 46 -6.26 23.32 -2.82
N GLN A 47 -5.17 24.07 -2.96
CA GLN A 47 -3.83 23.51 -3.09
C GLN A 47 -3.40 22.77 -1.82
N LEU A 48 -3.68 23.34 -0.64
CA LEU A 48 -3.45 22.69 0.64
C LEU A 48 -4.22 21.37 0.75
N ARG A 49 -5.51 21.39 0.36
CA ARG A 49 -6.36 20.19 0.32
C ARG A 49 -5.78 19.11 -0.61
N TYR A 50 -5.26 19.47 -1.78
CA TYR A 50 -4.62 18.49 -2.68
C TYR A 50 -3.36 17.86 -2.06
N ILE A 51 -2.51 18.66 -1.41
CA ILE A 51 -1.31 18.16 -0.72
C ILE A 51 -1.70 17.17 0.37
N GLU A 52 -2.72 17.49 1.16
CA GLU A 52 -3.22 16.62 2.22
C GLU A 52 -3.83 15.32 1.67
N LEU A 53 -4.59 15.40 0.58
CA LEU A 53 -5.14 14.21 -0.09
C LEU A 53 -4.04 13.29 -0.64
N MET A 54 -2.97 13.86 -1.19
CA MET A 54 -1.82 13.08 -1.66
C MET A 54 -1.12 12.36 -0.49
N ASP A 55 -0.89 13.07 0.62
CA ASP A 55 -0.24 12.51 1.81
C ASP A 55 -1.09 11.38 2.42
N ASN A 56 -2.40 11.62 2.59
CA ASN A 56 -3.34 10.62 3.08
C ASN A 56 -3.40 9.37 2.17
N SER A 57 -3.37 9.57 0.85
CA SER A 57 -3.38 8.46 -0.11
C SER A 57 -2.09 7.63 -0.02
N ILE A 58 -0.93 8.28 0.06
CA ILE A 58 0.38 7.62 0.23
C ILE A 58 0.39 6.81 1.52
N ASN A 59 -0.08 7.37 2.64
CA ASN A 59 -0.11 6.69 3.93
C ASN A 59 -1.07 5.49 3.92
N LYS A 60 -2.23 5.62 3.25
CA LYS A 60 -3.16 4.51 3.07
C LYS A 60 -2.54 3.36 2.25
N ILE A 61 -1.80 3.67 1.18
CA ILE A 61 -1.09 2.64 0.39
C ILE A 61 0.00 1.96 1.23
N LYS A 62 0.78 2.73 1.99
CA LYS A 62 1.80 2.16 2.91
C LYS A 62 1.18 1.19 3.92
N ALA A 63 0.05 1.58 4.54
CA ALA A 63 -0.66 0.72 5.47
C ALA A 63 -1.13 -0.59 4.80
N ILE A 64 -1.64 -0.52 3.57
CA ILE A 64 -2.03 -1.71 2.81
C ILE A 64 -0.80 -2.62 2.58
N LEU A 65 0.33 -2.07 2.12
CA LEU A 65 1.53 -2.85 1.86
C LEU A 65 2.12 -3.49 3.13
N GLU A 66 2.06 -2.80 4.26
CA GLU A 66 2.46 -3.36 5.56
C GLU A 66 1.58 -4.54 5.99
N ARG A 67 0.27 -4.50 5.71
CA ARG A 67 -0.62 -5.65 5.95
C ARG A 67 -0.21 -6.85 5.11
N PHE A 68 0.11 -6.64 3.83
CA PHE A 68 0.63 -7.72 2.97
C PHE A 68 1.99 -8.26 3.44
N ARG A 69 2.84 -7.42 4.06
CA ARG A 69 4.15 -7.82 4.59
C ARG A 69 4.04 -8.67 5.86
N THR A 70 3.06 -8.37 6.71
CA THR A 70 2.90 -8.98 8.04
C THR A 70 1.91 -10.14 8.08
N ALA A 71 1.12 -10.31 7.02
CA ALA A 71 0.12 -11.36 6.95
C ALA A 71 0.71 -12.76 6.82
N ASN A 72 0.29 -13.63 7.74
CA ASN A 72 0.64 -15.04 7.77
C ASN A 72 -0.40 -15.93 7.07
N LYS A 73 -1.57 -15.39 6.71
CA LYS A 73 -2.67 -16.12 6.08
C LYS A 73 -3.27 -15.33 4.93
N PHE A 74 -3.35 -15.99 3.78
CA PHE A 74 -4.05 -15.52 2.61
C PHE A 74 -5.28 -16.40 2.42
N ARG A 75 -6.48 -15.81 2.47
CA ARG A 75 -7.73 -16.49 2.13
C ARG A 75 -8.13 -16.13 0.71
N TYR A 76 -8.56 -17.11 -0.07
CA TYR A 76 -9.14 -16.84 -1.38
C TYR A 76 -10.65 -16.70 -1.22
N GLU A 77 -11.18 -15.53 -1.56
CA GLU A 77 -12.62 -15.30 -1.63
C GLU A 77 -13.08 -15.21 -3.09
N SER A 78 -14.30 -15.63 -3.37
CA SER A 78 -14.89 -15.49 -4.69
C SER A 78 -15.17 -14.02 -4.98
N TYR A 79 -14.60 -13.51 -6.07
CA TYR A 79 -14.88 -12.17 -6.56
C TYR A 79 -15.61 -12.29 -7.91
N SER A 80 -16.76 -11.61 -8.03
CA SER A 80 -17.68 -11.59 -9.19
C SER A 80 -17.36 -12.56 -10.35
N GLY A 81 -18.20 -13.59 -10.53
CA GLY A 81 -18.01 -14.59 -11.60
C GLY A 81 -16.95 -15.62 -11.24
N SER A 82 -15.93 -15.79 -12.10
CA SER A 82 -14.86 -16.79 -11.93
C SER A 82 -13.58 -16.25 -11.28
N ALA A 83 -13.54 -14.96 -10.92
CA ALA A 83 -12.37 -14.37 -10.30
C ALA A 83 -12.27 -14.78 -8.81
N ARG A 84 -11.05 -14.93 -8.31
CA ARG A 84 -10.79 -15.15 -6.88
C ARG A 84 -9.93 -14.00 -6.38
N MET A 85 -10.39 -13.35 -5.32
CA MET A 85 -9.65 -12.28 -4.65
C MET A 85 -8.82 -12.90 -3.52
N LEU A 86 -7.58 -12.42 -3.39
CA LEU A 86 -6.73 -12.75 -2.26
C LEU A 86 -7.06 -11.78 -1.12
N VAL A 87 -7.71 -12.28 -0.08
CA VAL A 87 -7.98 -11.55 1.16
C VAL A 87 -6.83 -11.81 2.13
N VAL A 88 -6.33 -10.73 2.70
CA VAL A 88 -5.20 -10.72 3.62
C VAL A 88 -5.73 -10.47 5.02
N ASP A 89 -5.70 -11.50 5.87
CA ASP A 89 -6.02 -11.36 7.28
C ASP A 89 -4.82 -10.81 8.03
N GLU A 90 -5.07 -9.83 8.88
CA GLU A 90 -4.11 -9.40 9.89
C GLU A 90 -3.94 -10.50 10.93
N LYS A 91 -2.73 -10.63 11.51
CA LYS A 91 -2.51 -11.55 12.63
C LYS A 91 -3.46 -11.20 13.75
N ASP A 92 -4.17 -12.19 14.30
CA ASP A 92 -4.76 -12.09 15.62
C ASP A 92 -3.63 -11.71 16.60
N GLU A 93 -3.80 -10.60 17.32
CA GLU A 93 -2.94 -10.26 18.46
C GLU A 93 -3.16 -11.33 19.54
N GLU A 94 -2.18 -12.23 19.72
CA GLU A 94 -2.07 -13.12 20.89
C GLU A 94 -1.45 -12.38 22.08
#